data_AF-A0A1I7URP7-F1
#
_entry.id   AF-A0A1I7URP7-F1
#
_cell.length_a   1.000
_cell.length_b   1.000
_cell.length_c   1.000
_cell.angle_alpha   90.00
_cell.angle_beta   90.00
_cell.angle_gamma   90.00
#
_symmetry.space_group_name_H-M   'P 1'
#
loop_
_entity.id
_entity.type
_entity.pdbx_description
1 polymer ?
#
loop_
_entity_poly.entity_id
_entity_poly.type
_entity_poly.pdbx_seq_one_letter_code
_entity_poly.pdbx_strand_id
1 'polypeptide(L)'
;MTPSSQEDAVLQGFEAHPYDEQQRARRYFLTPEIEAYSADYEILLDCVDGLDIIRPRDGMRCTVRIWEQTVFCFYVWHQNFPHA
;
A
#
# COMPACT_ATOMS: atom_id res chain seq x y z
N MET A 1 12.93 -4.92 -5.87
CA MET A 1 13.07 -3.47 -6.09
C MET A 1 13.71 -2.90 -4.83
N THR A 2 14.73 -2.06 -4.94
CA THR A 2 15.29 -1.35 -3.76
C THR A 2 14.37 -0.17 -3.47
N PRO A 3 13.94 0.07 -2.22
CA PRO A 3 13.13 1.23 -1.89
C PRO A 3 13.79 2.52 -2.38
N SER A 4 12.97 3.46 -2.86
CA SER A 4 13.47 4.80 -3.17
C SER A 4 13.85 5.52 -1.87
N SER A 5 14.78 6.48 -1.96
CA SER A 5 15.19 7.28 -0.79
C SER A 5 14.03 8.01 -0.11
N GLN A 6 12.92 8.23 -0.83
CA GLN A 6 11.71 8.84 -0.30
C GLN A 6 10.87 7.84 0.51
N GLU A 7 10.76 6.58 0.07
CA GLU A 7 10.07 5.54 0.82
C GLU A 7 10.81 5.24 2.13
N ASP A 8 12.15 5.18 2.09
CA ASP A 8 12.97 5.04 3.29
C ASP A 8 12.75 6.18 4.29
N ALA A 9 12.62 7.42 3.79
CA ALA A 9 12.35 8.58 4.63
C ALA A 9 10.95 8.55 5.25
N VAL A 10 9.94 8.17 4.47
CA VAL A 10 8.54 8.07 4.95
C VAL A 10 8.37 6.93 5.95
N LEU A 11 9.06 5.81 5.74
CA LEU A 11 8.96 4.61 6.56
C LEU A 11 9.97 4.59 7.72
N GLN A 12 10.73 5.67 7.90
CA GLN A 12 11.73 5.76 8.96
C GLN A 12 11.07 5.54 10.33
N GLY A 13 11.53 4.50 11.04
CA GLY A 13 11.02 4.14 12.36
C GLY A 13 9.82 3.20 12.35
N PHE A 14 9.35 2.77 11.18
CA PHE A 14 8.33 1.73 11.05
C PHE A 14 8.95 0.39 10.66
N GLU A 15 8.39 -0.70 11.19
CA GLU A 15 8.65 -2.04 10.66
C GLU A 15 7.83 -2.21 9.39
N ALA A 16 8.51 -2.14 8.25
CA ALA A 16 7.91 -2.26 6.93
C ALA A 16 8.15 -3.65 6.34
N HIS A 17 7.12 -4.22 5.73
CA HIS A 17 7.16 -5.55 5.11
C HIS A 17 6.86 -5.43 3.61
N PRO A 18 7.54 -6.20 2.75
CA PRO A 18 7.17 -6.25 1.34
C PRO A 18 5.79 -6.89 1.15
N TYR A 19 5.22 -6.72 -0.04
CA TYR A 19 4.00 -7.42 -0.44
C TYR A 19 4.10 -8.94 -0.24
N ASP A 20 3.08 -9.51 0.40
CA ASP A 20 2.87 -10.94 0.54
C ASP A 20 1.42 -11.28 0.16
N GLU A 21 1.27 -12.06 -0.92
CA GLU A 21 -0.03 -12.48 -1.46
C GLU A 21 -0.83 -13.36 -0.51
N GLN A 22 -0.18 -14.01 0.46
CA GLN A 22 -0.85 -14.82 1.47
C GLN A 22 -1.51 -13.95 2.55
N GLN A 23 -1.14 -12.67 2.63
CA GLN A 23 -1.57 -11.80 3.73
C GLN A 23 -2.49 -10.66 3.29
N ARG A 24 -2.49 -10.29 2.00
CA ARG A 24 -3.44 -9.32 1.42
C ARG A 24 -3.55 -9.47 -0.09
N ALA A 25 -4.60 -8.89 -0.67
CA ALA A 25 -4.70 -8.77 -2.12
C ALA A 25 -3.66 -7.81 -2.70
N ARG A 26 -3.37 -8.05 -3.98
CA ARG A 26 -2.53 -7.20 -4.82
C ARG A 26 -3.13 -5.81 -5.03
N ARG A 27 -4.43 -5.73 -5.32
CA ARG A 27 -5.12 -4.49 -5.69
C ARG A 27 -5.98 -3.96 -4.55
N TYR A 28 -5.92 -2.66 -4.32
CA TYR A 28 -6.81 -1.99 -3.39
C TYR A 28 -8.22 -1.91 -4.00
N PHE A 29 -9.24 -2.30 -3.24
CA PHE A 29 -10.62 -2.48 -3.74
C PHE A 29 -11.52 -1.25 -3.51
N LEU A 30 -10.97 -0.21 -2.90
CA LEU A 30 -11.70 1.01 -2.58
C LEU A 30 -11.38 2.04 -3.67
N THR A 31 -12.39 2.35 -4.50
CA THR A 31 -12.88 3.70 -4.83
C THR A 31 -13.13 3.96 -6.33
N PRO A 32 -14.40 4.08 -6.77
CA PRO A 32 -14.77 4.83 -7.97
C PRO A 32 -14.22 6.26 -7.99
N GLU A 33 -13.93 6.82 -6.81
CA GLU A 33 -13.34 8.16 -6.67
C GLU A 33 -11.91 8.25 -7.21
N ILE A 34 -11.11 7.16 -7.14
CA ILE A 34 -9.77 7.11 -7.74
C ILE A 34 -9.85 7.04 -9.27
N GLU A 35 -10.86 6.35 -9.82
CA GLU A 35 -11.13 6.33 -11.27
C GLU A 35 -11.41 7.73 -11.83
N ALA A 36 -12.09 8.58 -11.06
CA ALA A 36 -12.37 9.95 -11.45
C ALA A 36 -11.15 10.89 -11.33
N TYR A 37 -10.15 10.52 -10.53
CA TYR A 37 -8.99 11.36 -10.23
C TYR A 37 -7.85 11.22 -11.27
N SER A 38 -7.66 10.03 -11.84
CA SER A 38 -6.55 9.77 -12.75
C SER A 38 -6.93 8.81 -13.88
N ALA A 39 -6.44 9.07 -15.09
CA ALA A 39 -6.53 8.10 -16.19
C ALA A 39 -5.72 6.82 -15.89
N ASP A 40 -4.69 6.93 -15.06
CA ASP A 40 -3.80 5.83 -14.64
C ASP A 40 -4.23 5.21 -13.30
N TYR A 41 -5.51 5.31 -12.97
CA TYR A 41 -6.06 4.84 -11.69
C TYR A 41 -5.73 3.36 -11.42
N GLU A 42 -5.72 2.51 -12.44
CA GLU A 42 -5.38 1.08 -12.29
C GLU A 42 -3.97 0.88 -11.72
N ILE A 43 -3.02 1.74 -12.13
CA ILE A 43 -1.65 1.71 -11.62
C ILE A 43 -1.63 2.15 -10.17
N LEU A 44 -2.42 3.15 -9.78
CA LEU A 44 -2.52 3.59 -8.39
C LEU A 44 -3.09 2.48 -7.51
N LEU A 45 -4.07 1.72 -8.01
CA LEU A 45 -4.70 0.62 -7.27
C LEU A 45 -3.81 -0.63 -7.15
N ASP A 46 -2.81 -0.82 -8.02
CA ASP A 46 -1.83 -1.90 -7.89
C ASP A 46 -0.82 -1.62 -6.76
N CYS A 47 -0.94 -2.40 -5.68
CA CYS A 47 -0.16 -2.24 -4.46
C CYS A 47 0.98 -3.28 -4.34
N VAL A 48 1.35 -3.95 -5.43
CA VAL A 48 2.39 -5.00 -5.43
C VAL A 48 3.76 -4.47 -5.01
N ASP A 49 4.10 -3.24 -5.42
CA ASP A 49 5.38 -2.61 -5.11
C ASP A 49 5.33 -1.75 -3.83
N GLY A 50 4.20 -1.76 -3.12
CA GLY A 50 4.04 -1.03 -1.86
C GLY A 50 4.60 -1.80 -0.66
N LEU A 51 4.91 -1.05 0.39
CA LEU A 51 5.40 -1.57 1.66
C LEU A 51 4.30 -1.51 2.72
N ASP A 52 4.12 -2.63 3.42
CA ASP A 52 3.10 -2.80 4.44
C ASP A 52 3.63 -2.40 5.82
N ILE A 53 2.80 -1.69 6.59
CA ILE A 53 3.01 -1.44 8.02
C ILE A 53 1.85 -2.08 8.79
N ILE A 54 2.18 -2.80 9.85
CA ILE A 54 1.19 -3.38 10.77
C ILE A 54 1.12 -2.56 12.04
N ARG A 55 -0.06 -2.03 12.36
CA ARG A 55 -0.29 -1.31 13.60
C ARG A 55 -0.26 -2.28 14.79
N PRO A 56 0.69 -2.17 15.74
CA PRO A 56 0.87 -3.19 16.78
C PRO A 56 -0.34 -3.39 17.71
N ARG A 57 -1.14 -2.34 17.91
CA ARG A 57 -2.27 -2.35 18.84
C ARG A 57 -3.41 -3.26 18.40
N ASP A 58 -3.68 -3.35 17.10
CA ASP A 58 -4.88 -4.00 16.57
C ASP A 58 -4.65 -4.80 15.28
N GLY A 59 -3.40 -4.91 14.83
CA GLY A 59 -3.05 -5.65 13.63
C GLY A 59 -3.56 -5.01 12.33
N MET A 60 -4.05 -3.76 12.38
CA MET A 60 -4.53 -3.09 11.18
C MET A 60 -3.36 -2.85 10.23
N ARG A 61 -3.58 -3.18 8.96
CA ARG A 61 -2.58 -3.07 7.91
C ARG A 61 -2.80 -1.82 7.10
N CYS A 62 -1.73 -1.10 6.80
CA CYS A 62 -1.71 -0.16 5.69
C CYS A 62 -0.59 -0.50 4.71
N THR A 63 -0.74 -0.04 3.47
CA THR A 63 0.31 -0.08 2.45
C THR A 63 0.68 1.35 2.08
N VAL A 64 1.98 1.62 2.07
CA VAL A 64 2.57 2.87 1.61
C VAL A 64 3.27 2.62 0.27
N ARG A 65 3.12 3.54 -0.67
CA ARG A 65 3.84 3.52 -1.94
C ARG A 65 4.09 4.95 -2.41
N ILE A 66 5.22 5.18 -3.05
CA ILE A 66 5.48 6.42 -3.78
C ILE A 66 5.49 6.12 -5.28
N TRP A 67 4.52 6.66 -6.01
CA TRP A 67 4.45 6.52 -7.46
C TRP A 67 5.03 7.75 -8.16
N GLU A 68 5.91 7.51 -9.13
CA GLU A 68 6.63 8.52 -9.93
C GLU A 68 7.24 9.67 -9.11
N GLN A 69 7.63 9.42 -7.86
CA GLN A 69 8.19 10.42 -6.94
C GLN A 69 7.28 11.64 -6.67
N THR A 70 6.02 11.60 -7.10
CA THR A 70 5.09 12.74 -7.07
C THR A 70 3.78 12.40 -6.35
N VAL A 71 3.42 11.11 -6.28
CA VAL A 71 2.19 10.66 -5.64
C VAL A 71 2.53 9.79 -4.44
N PHE A 72 2.15 10.25 -3.26
CA PHE A 72 2.18 9.46 -2.03
C PHE A 72 0.85 8.73 -1.88
N CYS A 73 0.91 7.40 -1.87
CA CYS A 73 -0.24 6.54 -1.70
C CYS A 73 -0.26 5.91 -0.30
N PHE A 74 -1.41 6.01 0.37
CA PHE A 74 -1.64 5.43 1.69
C PHE A 74 -2.96 4.66 1.71
N TYR A 75 -2.87 3.33 1.71
CA TYR A 75 -4.02 2.43 1.63
C TYR A 75 -4.26 1.75 2.98
N VAL A 76 -5.48 1.81 3.52
CA VAL A 76 -5.83 1.17 4.79
C VAL A 76 -6.68 -0.06 4.52
N TRP A 77 -6.14 -1.23 4.82
CA TRP A 77 -6.82 -2.50 4.61
C TRP A 77 -7.71 -2.80 5.81
N HIS A 78 -9.01 -2.50 5.67
CA HIS A 78 -10.03 -2.88 6.66
C HIS A 78 -10.36 -4.37 6.61
N GLN A 79 -10.05 -5.02 5.49
CA GLN A 79 -10.18 -6.44 5.30
C GLN A 79 -8.81 -6.96 4.88
N ASN A 80 -8.12 -7.65 5.79
CA ASN A 80 -7.07 -8.58 5.37
C ASN A 80 -7.80 -9.72 4.63
N PHE A 81 -7.30 -10.20 3.49
CA PHE A 81 -7.94 -11.34 2.82
C PHE A 81 -7.97 -12.55 3.78
N PRO A 82 -9.01 -13.40 3.66
CA PRO A 82 -9.61 -14.10 4.80
C PRO A 82 -8.74 -15.24 5.30
N HIS A 83 -8.92 -15.59 6.58
CA HIS A 83 -8.64 -16.94 7.04
C HIS A 83 -9.21 -17.95 6.01
N ALA A 84 -8.35 -18.82 5.49
CA ALA A 84 -8.80 -20.02 4.79
C ALA A 84 -9.68 -20.87 5.71
#